data_AF-A0A2N4ULU0-F1
#
_entry.id   AF-A0A2N4ULU0-F1
#
_cell.length_a   1.000
_cell.length_b   1.000
_cell.length_c   1.000
_cell.angle_alpha   90.00
_cell.angle_beta   90.00
_cell.angle_gamma   90.00
#
_symmetry.space_group_name_H-M   'P 1'
#
loop_
_entity.id
_entity.type
_entity.pdbx_description
1 polymer ?
#
loop_
_entity_poly.entity_id
_entity_poly.type
_entity_poly.pdbx_seq_one_letter_code
_entity_poly.pdbx_strand_id
1 'polypeptide(L)' 'MRNEEKLNLELENILFSEKKKELTNWEYNYCLSINKIFRQKDSLTVKQKKCLFEIIKRLK' A
#
# COMPACT_ATOMS: atom_id res chain seq x y z
N MET A 1 4.11 16.41 5.47
CA MET A 1 3.45 15.08 5.53
C MET A 1 4.39 14.12 6.22
N ARG A 2 3.92 13.35 7.21
CA ARG A 2 4.72 12.25 7.78
C ARG A 2 4.90 11.16 6.71
N ASN A 3 6.02 10.44 6.74
CA ASN A 3 6.33 9.41 5.74
C ASN A 3 5.24 8.32 5.65
N GLU A 4 4.57 8.00 6.75
CA GLU A 4 3.46 7.02 6.75
C GLU A 4 2.17 7.57 6.12
N GLU A 5 1.84 8.85 6.32
CA GLU A 5 0.66 9.47 5.69
C GLU A 5 0.81 9.48 4.17
N LYS A 6 2.02 9.78 3.67
CA LYS A 6 2.32 9.71 2.24
C LYS A 6 2.13 8.29 1.71
N LEU A 7 2.68 7.29 2.41
CA LEU A 7 2.58 5.88 2.02
C LEU A 7 1.12 5.40 1.98
N ASN A 8 0.29 5.83 2.94
CA ASN A 8 -1.13 5.53 2.97
C ASN A 8 -1.87 6.13 1.76
N LEU A 9 -1.61 7.40 1.44
CA LEU A 9 -2.21 8.04 0.25
C LEU A 9 -1.81 7.35 -1.06
N GLU A 10 -0.56 6.91 -1.20
CA GLU A 10 -0.11 6.16 -2.38
C GLU A 10 -0.80 4.80 -2.48
N LEU A 11 -0.97 4.10 -1.36
CA LEU A 11 -1.71 2.85 -1.30
C LEU A 11 -3.18 3.04 -1.69
N GLU A 12 -3.85 4.06 -1.15
CA GLU A 12 -5.23 4.39 -1.51
C GLU A 12 -5.36 4.71 -2.99
N ASN A 13 -4.44 5.49 -3.56
CA ASN A 13 -4.42 5.77 -4.99
C ASN A 13 -4.32 4.47 -5.80
N ILE A 14 -3.46 3.53 -5.42
CA ILE A 14 -3.37 2.23 -6.10
C ILE A 14 -4.69 1.45 -6.01
N LEU A 15 -5.26 1.31 -4.80
CA LEU A 15 -6.46 0.49 -4.57
C LEU A 15 -7.74 1.06 -5.21
N PHE A 16 -7.84 2.39 -5.30
CA PHE A 16 -9.04 3.09 -5.79
C PHE A 16 -8.90 3.65 -7.21
N SER A 17 -7.74 3.50 -7.86
CA SER A 17 -7.54 3.84 -9.28
C SER A 17 -7.58 2.61 -10.19
N GLU A 18 -7.37 2.83 -11.49
CA GLU A 18 -7.20 1.74 -12.46
C GLU A 18 -5.92 0.92 -12.26
N LYS A 19 -4.94 1.45 -11.52
CA LYS A 19 -3.67 0.76 -11.21
C LYS A 19 -3.88 -0.55 -10.46
N LYS A 20 -5.02 -0.73 -9.77
CA LYS A 20 -5.37 -2.00 -9.13
C LYS A 20 -5.40 -3.18 -10.11
N LYS A 21 -5.63 -2.94 -11.40
CA LYS A 21 -5.63 -3.97 -12.46
C LYS A 21 -4.21 -4.49 -12.76
N GLU A 22 -3.17 -3.74 -12.42
CA GLU A 22 -1.76 -4.07 -12.64
C GLU A 22 -1.13 -4.83 -11.44
N LEU A 23 -1.93 -5.05 -10.40
CA LEU A 23 -1.55 -5.86 -9.24
C LEU A 23 -1.78 -7.34 -9.56
N THR A 24 -0.81 -8.17 -9.20
CA THR A 24 -1.04 -9.61 -9.06
C THR A 24 -2.06 -9.85 -7.96
N ASN A 25 -2.72 -11.02 -7.97
CA ASN A 25 -3.68 -11.39 -6.93
C ASN A 25 -3.04 -11.34 -5.52
N TRP A 26 -1.78 -11.72 -5.40
CA TRP A 26 -1.05 -11.63 -4.12
C TRP A 26 -0.83 -10.17 -3.68
N GLU A 27 -0.35 -9.30 -4.58
CA GLU A 27 -0.12 -7.88 -4.24
C GLU A 27 -1.43 -7.16 -3.90
N TYR A 28 -2.52 -7.48 -4.61
CA TYR A 28 -3.83 -6.90 -4.30
C TYR A 28 -4.31 -7.26 -2.90
N ASN A 29 -4.26 -8.56 -2.54
CA ASN A 29 -4.62 -9.01 -1.20
C ASN A 29 -3.69 -8.43 -0.12
N TYR A 30 -2.39 -8.31 -0.42
CA TYR A 30 -1.43 -7.68 0.47
C TYR A 30 -1.77 -6.19 0.70
N CYS A 31 -1.99 -5.42 -0.36
CA CYS A 31 -2.38 -4.01 -0.32
C CYS A 31 -3.68 -3.81 0.48
N LEU A 32 -4.70 -4.69 0.31
CA LEU A 32 -5.91 -4.67 1.13
C LEU A 32 -5.62 -4.91 2.61
N SER A 33 -4.75 -5.87 2.94
CA SER A 33 -4.33 -6.12 4.33
C SER A 33 -3.64 -4.91 4.95
N ILE A 34 -2.76 -4.24 4.20
CA ILE A 34 -2.07 -3.04 4.68
C ILE A 34 -3.05 -1.87 4.87
N ASN A 35 -4.00 -1.69 3.96
CA ASN A 35 -5.04 -0.67 4.07
C ASN A 35 -5.88 -0.85 5.34
N LYS A 36 -6.19 -2.10 5.71
CA LYS A 36 -6.87 -2.40 6.98
C LYS A 36 -6.05 -1.95 8.20
N ILE A 37 -4.74 -2.17 8.20
CA ILE A 37 -3.82 -1.74 9.28
C ILE A 37 -3.81 -0.21 9.38
N PHE A 38 -3.69 0.50 8.25
CA PHE A 38 -3.77 1.96 8.25
C PHE A 38 -5.11 2.49 8.77
N ARG A 39 -6.24 1.85 8.43
CA ARG A 39 -7.57 2.23 8.96
C ARG A 39 -7.71 2.02 10.46
N GLN A 40 -6.99 1.05 11.01
CA GLN A 40 -6.91 0.82 12.45
C GLN A 40 -5.98 1.83 13.16
N LYS A 41 -5.33 2.72 12.39
CA LYS A 41 -4.31 3.69 12.85
C LYS A 41 -3.08 3.01 13.44
N ASP A 42 -2.85 1.76 13.05
CA ASP A 42 -1.69 0.98 13.46
C ASP A 42 -0.49 1.29 12.55
N SER A 43 0.71 1.19 13.12
CA SER A 43 1.94 1.37 12.37
C SER A 43 2.36 0.10 11.64
N LEU A 44 2.93 0.26 10.45
CA LEU A 44 3.50 -0.85 9.70
C LEU A 44 4.88 -1.24 10.23
N THR A 45 5.16 -2.55 10.23
CA THR A 45 6.50 -3.07 10.45
C THR A 45 7.45 -2.62 9.32
N VAL A 46 8.76 -2.62 9.58
CA VAL A 46 9.77 -2.26 8.57
C VAL A 46 9.67 -3.16 7.34
N LYS A 47 9.41 -4.46 7.52
CA LYS A 47 9.25 -5.42 6.41
C LYS A 47 8.02 -5.07 5.56
N GLN A 48 6.90 -4.73 6.21
CA GLN A 48 5.69 -4.33 5.50
C GLN A 48 5.88 -3.05 4.70
N LYS A 49 6.55 -2.04 5.29
CA LYS A 49 6.89 -0.78 4.63
C LYS A 49 7.74 -1.02 3.39
N LYS A 50 8.81 -1.82 3.51
CA LYS A 50 9.68 -2.16 2.36
C LYS A 50 8.90 -2.87 1.26
N CYS A 51 8.09 -3.86 1.61
CA CYS A 51 7.31 -4.60 0.63
C CYS A 51 6.28 -3.72 -0.09
N LEU A 52 5.53 -2.88 0.65
CA LEU A 52 4.61 -1.93 0.05
C LEU A 52 5.34 -0.91 -0.85
N PHE A 53 6.52 -0.45 -0.43
CA PHE A 53 7.31 0.48 -1.22
C PHE A 53 7.75 -0.10 -2.57
N GLU A 54 8.21 -1.35 -2.62
CA GLU A 54 8.57 -2.00 -3.88
C GLU A 54 7.35 -2.17 -4.81
N ILE A 55 6.16 -2.48 -4.27
CA ILE A 55 4.92 -2.52 -5.06
C ILE A 55 4.60 -1.13 -5.63
N ILE A 56 4.62 -0.09 -4.79
CA ILE A 56 4.35 1.29 -5.23
C ILE A 56 5.36 1.72 -6.31
N LYS A 57 6.64 1.42 -6.10
CA LYS A 57 7.73 1.76 -7.03
C LYS A 57 7.55 1.07 -8.38
N ARG A 58 7.11 -0.19 -8.41
CA ARG A 58 6.83 -0.93 -9.65
C ARG A 58 5.68 -0.32 -10.46
N LEU A 59 4.70 0.28 -9.78
CA LEU A 59 3.48 0.84 -10.38
C LEU A 59 3.59 2.33 -10.73
N LYS A 60 4.75 2.96 -10.50
CA LYS A 60 5.04 4.35 -10.88
C LYS A 60 5.79 4.40 -12.19
#